data_AF-A0A2D6LKK6-F1
#
_entry.id   AF-A0A2D6LKK6-F1
#
_cell.length_a   1.000
_cell.length_b   1.000
_cell.length_c   1.000
_cell.angle_alpha   90.00
_cell.angle_beta   90.00
_cell.angle_gamma   90.00
#
_symmetry.space_group_name_H-M   'P 1'
#
loop_
_entity.id
_entity.type
_entity.pdbx_description
1 polymer ?
#
loop_
_entity_poly.entity_id
_entity_poly.type
_entity_poly.pdbx_seq_one_letter_code
_entity_poly.pdbx_strand_id
1 'polypeptide(L)'
;MTWQRIRQLTPPMRFGDEYAWLVLVSSIDVMLTGLILSIGGTEVNVIADRVIVWGGFRTAIIYKYALVVMAIVLCEEVGRMREASGRRLAHWLIGLGCLPVMAAYVQLAMHIW
;
A
#
# COMPACT_ATOMS: atom_id res chain seq x y z
N MET A 1 12.60 1.72 -34.40
CA MET A 1 11.41 2.56 -34.69
C MET A 1 10.13 1.92 -34.12
N THR A 2 10.16 1.44 -32.86
CA THR A 2 9.13 0.53 -32.30
C THR A 2 8.64 0.94 -30.89
N TRP A 3 9.42 1.71 -30.13
CA TRP A 3 9.06 2.10 -28.76
C TRP A 3 7.99 3.20 -28.66
N GLN A 4 7.91 4.11 -29.64
CA GLN A 4 6.90 5.19 -29.63
C GLN A 4 5.47 4.67 -29.80
N ARG A 5 5.28 3.53 -30.48
CA ARG A 5 3.96 2.95 -30.75
C ARG A 5 3.39 2.24 -29.52
N ILE A 6 4.24 1.62 -28.69
CA ILE A 6 3.83 0.99 -27.42
C ILE A 6 3.32 2.06 -26.44
N ARG A 7 4.01 3.21 -26.39
CA ARG A 7 3.62 4.34 -25.53
C ARG A 7 2.27 4.96 -25.88
N GLN A 8 1.79 4.78 -27.11
CA GLN A 8 0.49 5.26 -27.58
C GLN A 8 -0.66 4.28 -27.31
N LEU A 9 -0.36 3.00 -27.05
CA LEU A 9 -1.38 1.95 -26.84
C LEU A 9 -1.84 1.83 -25.38
N THR A 10 -1.01 2.26 -24.42
CA THR A 10 -1.43 2.43 -23.03
C THR A 10 -1.92 3.85 -22.83
N PRO A 11 -3.22 4.09 -22.60
CA PRO A 11 -3.67 5.40 -22.15
C PRO A 11 -2.86 5.80 -20.90
N PRO A 12 -2.47 7.08 -20.77
CA PRO A 12 -1.77 7.53 -19.56
C PRO A 12 -2.61 7.15 -18.33
N MET A 13 -1.98 6.53 -17.33
CA MET A 13 -2.63 6.24 -16.05
C MET A 13 -3.31 7.50 -15.53
N ARG A 14 -4.58 7.42 -15.15
CA ARG A 14 -5.37 8.62 -14.79
C ARG A 14 -4.81 9.34 -13.57
N PHE A 15 -4.26 8.59 -12.62
CA PHE A 15 -3.83 9.07 -11.30
C PHE A 15 -2.43 8.54 -10.95
N GLY A 16 -1.47 8.75 -11.87
CA GLY A 16 -0.12 8.20 -11.75
C GLY A 16 0.61 8.61 -10.47
N ASP A 17 0.49 9.87 -10.05
CA ASP A 17 1.12 10.38 -8.83
C ASP A 17 0.49 9.77 -7.56
N GLU A 18 -0.85 9.67 -7.54
CA GLU A 18 -1.57 9.07 -6.42
C GLU A 18 -1.24 7.56 -6.27
N TYR A 19 -1.07 6.85 -7.39
CA TYR A 19 -0.64 5.46 -7.39
C TYR A 19 0.80 5.28 -6.90
N ALA A 20 1.70 6.21 -7.25
CA ALA A 20 3.07 6.21 -6.72
C ALA A 20 3.07 6.37 -5.20
N TRP A 21 2.23 7.26 -4.66
CA TRP A 21 2.04 7.41 -3.21
C TRP A 21 1.50 6.15 -2.54
N LEU A 22 0.50 5.47 -3.14
CA LEU A 22 -0.02 4.21 -2.61
C LEU A 22 1.06 3.14 -2.51
N VAL A 23 1.89 3.00 -3.55
CA VAL A 23 3.01 2.04 -3.56
C VAL A 23 4.05 2.42 -2.53
N LEU A 24 4.41 3.70 -2.42
CA LEU A 24 5.40 4.20 -1.46
C LEU A 24 4.96 3.93 -0.02
N VAL A 25 3.76 4.37 0.36
CA VAL A 25 3.21 4.19 1.71
C VAL A 25 3.11 2.70 2.06
N SER A 26 2.65 1.87 1.11
CA SER A 26 2.57 0.42 1.33
C SER A 26 3.94 -0.24 1.46
N SER A 27 4.95 0.26 0.77
CA SER A 27 6.33 -0.25 0.88
C SER A 27 6.95 0.12 2.22
N ILE A 28 6.73 1.36 2.70
CA ILE A 28 7.15 1.81 4.04
C ILE A 28 6.52 0.91 5.11
N ASP A 29 5.22 0.64 5.00
CA ASP A 29 4.51 -0.23 5.94
C ASP A 29 5.13 -1.63 6.03
N VAL A 30 5.35 -2.27 4.88
CA VAL A 30 5.99 -3.60 4.82
C VAL A 30 7.38 -3.58 5.43
N MET A 31 8.17 -2.54 5.18
CA MET A 31 9.51 -2.40 5.74
C MET A 31 9.47 -2.23 7.26
N LEU A 32 8.53 -1.44 7.78
CA LEU A 32 8.34 -1.27 9.23
C LEU A 32 7.90 -2.57 9.91
N THR A 33 6.94 -3.30 9.33
CA THR A 33 6.56 -4.63 9.80
C THR A 33 7.76 -5.59 9.78
N GLY A 34 8.54 -5.60 8.70
CA GLY A 34 9.75 -6.42 8.61
C GLY A 34 10.79 -6.07 9.67
N LEU A 35 10.98 -4.77 9.94
CA LEU A 35 11.88 -4.28 10.98
C LEU A 35 11.42 -4.72 12.36
N ILE A 36 10.14 -4.51 12.71
CA ILE A 36 9.57 -4.92 13.99
C ILE A 36 9.75 -6.42 14.23
N LEU A 37 9.46 -7.24 13.22
CA LEU A 37 9.68 -8.70 13.29
C LEU A 37 11.14 -9.09 13.45
N SER A 38 12.07 -8.33 12.84
CA SER A 38 13.51 -8.62 12.93
C SER A 38 14.12 -8.32 14.30
N ILE A 39 13.52 -7.40 15.07
CA ILE A 39 14.01 -6.99 16.40
C ILE A 39 13.54 -7.99 17.49
N GLY A 40 12.75 -9.02 17.14
CA GLY A 40 12.26 -10.02 18.09
C GLY A 40 11.10 -9.55 18.95
N GLY A 41 10.53 -8.38 18.65
CA GLY A 41 9.32 -7.88 19.30
C GLY A 41 8.08 -8.66 18.85
N THR A 42 7.27 -9.09 19.80
CA THR A 42 5.89 -9.54 19.53
C THR A 42 5.09 -8.32 19.07
N GLU A 43 4.49 -8.37 17.88
CA GLU A 43 3.70 -7.25 17.38
C GLU A 43 2.53 -6.94 18.32
N VAL A 44 2.45 -5.72 18.85
CA VAL A 44 1.28 -5.24 19.61
C VAL A 44 0.08 -5.05 18.67
N ASN A 45 0.32 -5.00 17.36
CA ASN A 45 -0.71 -4.89 16.35
C ASN A 45 -1.42 -6.24 16.14
N VAL A 46 -2.56 -6.40 16.83
CA VAL A 46 -3.46 -7.57 16.76
C VAL A 46 -3.84 -7.96 15.31
N ILE A 47 -3.82 -7.00 14.37
CA ILE A 47 -4.12 -7.26 12.95
C ILE A 47 -2.95 -7.96 12.25
N ALA A 48 -1.71 -7.61 12.57
CA ALA A 48 -0.52 -8.22 12.01
C ALA A 48 -0.27 -9.60 12.59
N ASP A 49 -0.47 -9.79 13.90
CA ASP A 49 -0.37 -11.10 14.55
C ASP A 49 -1.32 -12.11 13.88
N ARG A 50 -2.57 -11.72 13.59
CA ARG A 50 -3.51 -12.59 12.86
C ARG A 50 -3.11 -12.91 11.42
N VAL A 51 -2.46 -12.00 10.70
CA VAL A 51 -2.01 -12.24 9.31
C VAL A 51 -0.71 -13.06 9.28
N ILE A 52 0.18 -12.86 10.25
CA ILE A 52 1.45 -13.58 10.38
C ILE A 52 1.22 -15.03 10.82
N VAL A 53 0.25 -15.29 11.70
CA VAL A 53 -0.11 -16.65 12.17
C VAL A 53 -0.52 -17.60 11.03
N TRP A 54 -1.00 -17.09 9.88
CA TRP A 54 -1.47 -17.93 8.76
C TRP A 54 -0.41 -18.22 7.68
N GLY A 55 0.70 -17.48 7.61
CA GLY A 55 1.67 -17.66 6.52
C GLY A 55 2.97 -16.84 6.61
N GLY A 56 3.29 -16.25 7.76
CA GLY A 56 4.50 -15.47 7.97
C GLY A 56 4.59 -14.15 7.18
N PHE A 57 5.75 -13.51 7.24
CA PHE A 57 6.00 -12.19 6.65
C PHE A 57 5.79 -12.14 5.12
N ARG A 58 6.13 -13.21 4.39
CA ARG A 58 5.94 -13.29 2.93
C ARG A 58 4.47 -13.14 2.52
N THR A 59 3.56 -13.70 3.31
CA THR A 59 2.11 -13.63 3.04
C THR A 59 1.58 -12.22 3.28
N ALA A 60 2.10 -11.51 4.30
CA ALA A 60 1.77 -10.12 4.55
C ALA A 60 2.20 -9.20 3.39
N ILE A 61 3.38 -9.43 2.81
CA ILE A 61 3.85 -8.70 1.62
C ILE A 61 2.89 -8.89 0.45
N ILE A 62 2.59 -10.15 0.10
CA ILE A 62 1.72 -10.48 -1.03
C ILE A 62 0.33 -9.86 -0.83
N TYR A 63 -0.23 -9.98 0.37
CA TYR A 63 -1.51 -9.39 0.71
C TYR A 63 -1.52 -7.87 0.55
N LYS A 64 -0.48 -7.18 1.06
CA LYS A 64 -0.37 -5.72 0.96
C LYS A 64 -0.31 -5.25 -0.49
N TYR A 65 0.53 -5.87 -1.32
CA TYR A 65 0.63 -5.49 -2.72
C TYR A 65 -0.60 -5.91 -3.54
N ALA A 66 -1.28 -7.01 -3.19
CA ALA A 66 -2.56 -7.35 -3.79
C ALA A 66 -3.63 -6.29 -3.50
N LEU A 67 -3.67 -5.75 -2.28
CA LEU A 67 -4.55 -4.62 -1.92
C LEU A 67 -4.20 -3.35 -2.72
N VAL A 68 -2.92 -3.06 -2.93
CA VAL A 68 -2.49 -1.91 -3.76
C VAL A 68 -2.97 -2.07 -5.20
N VAL A 69 -2.79 -3.24 -5.80
CA VAL A 69 -3.28 -3.51 -7.17
C VAL A 69 -4.81 -3.38 -7.23
N MET A 70 -5.53 -3.94 -6.27
CA MET A 70 -6.98 -3.83 -6.19
C MET A 70 -7.42 -2.36 -6.05
N ALA A 71 -6.74 -1.58 -5.21
CA ALA A 71 -6.98 -0.14 -5.05
C ALA A 71 -6.80 0.63 -6.37
N ILE A 72 -5.72 0.37 -7.11
CA ILE A 72 -5.46 0.98 -8.41
C ILE A 72 -6.59 0.64 -9.40
N VAL A 73 -6.97 -0.64 -9.50
CA VAL A 73 -8.06 -1.09 -10.38
C VAL A 73 -9.39 -0.41 -10.01
N LEU A 74 -9.73 -0.33 -8.72
CA LEU A 74 -10.94 0.36 -8.25
C LEU A 74 -10.90 1.86 -8.60
N CYS A 75 -9.76 2.53 -8.43
CA CYS A 75 -9.61 3.93 -8.80
C CYS A 75 -9.75 4.15 -10.31
N GLU A 76 -9.24 3.25 -11.15
CA GLU A 76 -9.42 3.33 -12.60
C GLU A 76 -10.88 3.12 -13.00
N GLU A 77 -11.55 2.09 -12.47
CA GLU A 77 -12.96 1.80 -12.79
C GLU A 77 -13.91 2.91 -12.30
N VAL A 78 -13.70 3.43 -11.08
CA VAL A 78 -14.47 4.58 -10.58
C VAL A 78 -14.12 5.85 -11.35
N GLY A 79 -12.84 6.05 -11.69
CA GLY A 79 -12.35 7.19 -12.47
C GLY A 79 -12.88 7.21 -13.91
N ARG A 80 -13.16 6.04 -14.50
CA ARG A 80 -13.85 5.92 -15.79
C ARG A 80 -15.28 6.45 -15.74
N MET A 81 -15.99 6.27 -14.63
CA MET A 81 -17.36 6.78 -14.46
C MET A 81 -17.37 8.26 -14.08
N ARG A 82 -16.52 8.65 -13.10
CA ARG A 82 -16.37 10.02 -12.61
C ARG A 82 -14.95 10.27 -12.12
N GLU A 83 -14.21 11.08 -12.85
CA GLU A 83 -12.80 11.38 -12.54
C GLU A 83 -12.62 11.98 -11.13
N ALA A 84 -13.48 12.94 -10.74
CA ALA A 84 -13.43 13.56 -9.41
C ALA A 84 -13.65 12.55 -8.26
N SER A 85 -14.48 11.53 -8.47
CA SER A 85 -14.73 10.48 -7.49
C SER A 85 -13.54 9.52 -7.40
N GLY A 86 -12.95 9.14 -8.53
CA GLY A 86 -11.74 8.30 -8.57
C GLY A 86 -10.55 8.94 -7.85
N ARG A 87 -10.37 10.26 -8.02
CA ARG A 87 -9.31 11.02 -7.35
C ARG A 87 -9.50 11.12 -5.84
N ARG A 88 -10.74 11.39 -5.39
CA ARG A 88 -11.07 11.37 -3.96
C ARG A 88 -10.85 9.99 -3.35
N LEU A 89 -11.26 8.93 -4.06
CA LEU A 89 -11.02 7.56 -3.62
C LEU A 89 -9.52 7.27 -3.47
N ALA A 90 -8.69 7.69 -4.42
CA ALA A 90 -7.25 7.54 -4.34
C ALA A 90 -6.66 8.25 -3.10
N HIS A 91 -7.06 9.50 -2.84
CA HIS A 91 -6.64 10.22 -1.63
C HIS A 91 -7.08 9.53 -0.33
N TRP A 92 -8.32 9.02 -0.28
CA TRP A 92 -8.80 8.27 0.88
C TRP A 92 -8.02 6.98 1.10
N LEU A 93 -7.69 6.27 0.02
CA LEU A 93 -6.89 5.03 0.08
C LEU A 93 -5.46 5.30 0.54
N ILE A 94 -4.84 6.39 0.09
CA ILE A 94 -3.53 6.85 0.59
C ILE A 94 -3.62 7.15 2.09
N GLY A 95 -4.62 7.93 2.50
CA GLY A 95 -4.83 8.26 3.92
C GLY A 95 -5.05 7.03 4.80
N LEU A 96 -5.84 6.07 4.33
CA LEU A 96 -6.07 4.80 5.02
C LEU A 96 -4.78 3.97 5.11
N GLY A 97 -3.96 3.98 4.05
CA GLY A 97 -2.65 3.33 4.00
C GLY A 97 -1.64 3.91 5.00
N CYS A 98 -1.77 5.19 5.38
CA CYS A 98 -0.92 5.81 6.38
C CYS A 98 -1.21 5.34 7.82
N LEU A 99 -2.43 4.86 8.12
CA LEU A 99 -2.79 4.40 9.46
C LEU A 99 -1.87 3.30 10.00
N PRO A 100 -1.62 2.19 9.27
CA PRO A 100 -0.74 1.14 9.75
C PRO A 100 0.73 1.58 9.81
N VAL A 101 1.19 2.47 8.91
CA VAL A 101 2.53 3.10 8.99
C VAL A 101 2.70 3.88 10.28
N MET A 102 1.70 4.71 10.65
CA MET A 102 1.73 5.48 11.88
C MET A 102 1.68 4.58 13.11
N ALA A 103 0.85 3.54 13.10
CA ALA A 103 0.78 2.57 14.19
C ALA A 103 2.12 1.86 14.40
N ALA A 104 2.75 1.39 13.32
CA ALA A 104 4.06 0.75 13.36
C ALA A 104 5.16 1.71 13.85
N TYR A 105 5.14 2.96 13.40
CA TYR A 105 6.07 4.00 13.87
C TYR A 105 5.94 4.27 15.37
N VAL A 106 4.70 4.42 15.87
CA VAL A 106 4.43 4.63 17.31
C VAL A 106 4.90 3.42 18.13
N GLN A 107 4.64 2.20 17.66
CA GLN A 107 5.10 0.98 18.32
C GLN A 107 6.63 0.92 18.39
N LEU A 108 7.33 1.25 17.30
CA LEU A 108 8.79 1.30 17.27
C LEU A 108 9.35 2.35 18.24
N ALA A 109 8.76 3.54 18.27
CA ALA A 109 9.17 4.62 19.16
C ALA A 109 8.99 4.26 20.65
N MET A 110 7.90 3.56 20.99
CA MET A 110 7.62 3.10 22.35
C MET A 110 8.47 1.91 22.79
N HIS A 111 8.97 1.09 21.85
CA HIS A 111 9.78 -0.09 22.18
C HIS A 111 11.29 0.20 22.23
N ILE A 112 11.74 1.26 21.55
CA ILE A 112 13.14 1.73 21.56
C ILE A 112 13.49 2.56 22.82
N TRP A 113 12.48 3.04 23.56
CA TRP A 113 12.62 3.73 24.85
C TRP A 113 12.32 2.81 26.03
#